data_AF-A0A0B2RQM4-F1
#
_entry.id   AF-A0A0B2RQM4-F1
#
_cell.length_a   1.000
_cell.length_b   1.000
_cell.length_c   1.000
_cell.angle_alpha   90.00
_cell.angle_beta   90.00
_cell.angle_gamma   90.00
#
_symmetry.space_group_name_H-M   'P 1'
#
loop_
_entity.id
_entity.type
_entity.pdbx_description
1 polymer ?
#
loop_
_entity_poly.entity_id
_entity_poly.type
_entity_poly.pdbx_seq_one_letter_code
_entity_poly.pdbx_strand_id
1 'polypeptide(L)'
;MGFHCEEKDSIHLQPCAACRMLRRRCDSKCVLAPYFPTNEVDKFAGVHRVFGASNVIKMIQMVEETKREDAVKAMVYEATARLRDPVYGSAGAIYQLQKMIEELKAQLESIKTRVSEQKDQLLSIRNNNVNACGHLDQYPFPVNVDPIFDHDHLMVSDPFDFPVEGGGWVFSNMSTPSL
;
A
#
# COMPACT_ATOMS: atom_id res chain seq x y z
N MET A 1 18.27 23.27 -34.51
CA MET A 1 16.86 23.01 -34.91
C MET A 1 16.46 21.65 -34.35
N GLY A 2 15.32 21.54 -33.68
CA GLY A 2 14.85 20.26 -33.13
C GLY A 2 14.12 19.43 -34.19
N PHE A 3 14.39 18.13 -34.24
CA PHE A 3 13.58 17.19 -35.02
C PHE A 3 12.48 16.62 -34.11
N HIS A 4 11.31 17.25 -34.14
CA HIS A 4 10.09 16.59 -33.69
C HIS A 4 9.71 15.56 -34.75
N CYS A 5 9.73 14.27 -34.40
CA CYS A 5 9.03 13.26 -35.19
C CYS A 5 7.54 13.32 -34.83
N GLU A 6 6.75 13.96 -35.69
CA GLU A 6 5.29 13.86 -35.62
C GLU A 6 4.85 12.49 -36.16
N GLU A 7 4.50 11.59 -35.25
CA GLU A 7 4.04 10.23 -35.60
C GLU A 7 2.54 10.23 -35.88
N LYS A 8 2.14 10.38 -37.16
CA LYS A 8 0.79 10.01 -37.63
C LYS A 8 0.78 9.37 -39.03
N ASP A 9 -0.03 8.31 -39.09
CA ASP A 9 -0.66 7.69 -40.26
C ASP A 9 0.21 6.92 -41.27
N SER A 10 0.29 5.60 -41.07
CA SER A 10 0.45 4.62 -42.17
C SER A 10 -0.18 3.25 -41.86
N ILE A 11 -1.46 3.16 -42.21
CA ILE A 11 -2.23 2.01 -42.71
C ILE A 11 -1.54 0.63 -42.68
N HIS A 12 -1.38 0.07 -41.49
CA HIS A 12 -1.68 -1.34 -41.22
C HIS A 12 -2.17 -1.42 -39.78
N LEU A 13 -3.48 -1.26 -39.55
CA LEU A 13 -4.07 -1.37 -38.21
C LEU A 13 -3.86 -2.78 -37.68
N GLN A 14 -2.75 -2.98 -36.98
CA GLN A 14 -2.49 -4.20 -36.23
C GLN A 14 -3.62 -4.34 -35.22
N PRO A 15 -4.35 -5.47 -35.23
CA PRO A 15 -5.46 -5.64 -34.30
C PRO A 15 -4.91 -5.62 -32.88
N CYS A 16 -5.57 -4.84 -32.01
CA CYS A 16 -5.28 -4.85 -30.58
C CYS A 16 -5.35 -6.29 -30.02
N ALA A 17 -4.70 -6.54 -28.89
CA ALA A 17 -4.60 -7.88 -28.31
C ALA A 17 -5.98 -8.57 -28.21
N ALA A 18 -7.01 -7.81 -27.83
CA ALA A 18 -8.38 -8.30 -27.77
C ALA A 18 -8.95 -8.74 -29.12
N CYS A 19 -8.88 -7.89 -30.15
CA CYS A 19 -9.43 -8.21 -31.47
C CYS A 19 -8.63 -9.31 -32.18
N ARG A 20 -7.32 -9.36 -31.97
CA ARG A 20 -6.43 -10.44 -32.44
C ARG A 20 -6.85 -11.79 -31.84
N MET A 21 -7.02 -11.87 -30.53
CA MET A 21 -7.41 -13.11 -29.84
C MET A 21 -8.84 -13.54 -30.20
N LEU A 22 -9.79 -12.60 -30.27
CA LEU A 22 -11.18 -12.84 -30.63
C LEU A 22 -11.40 -13.07 -32.14
N ARG A 23 -10.35 -13.04 -32.96
CA ARG A 23 -10.39 -13.19 -34.43
C ARG A 23 -11.41 -12.29 -35.12
N ARG A 24 -11.57 -11.05 -34.64
CA ARG A 24 -12.50 -10.05 -35.18
C ARG A 24 -11.76 -8.82 -35.72
N ARG A 25 -12.46 -8.03 -36.55
CA ARG A 25 -11.93 -6.75 -37.05
C ARG A 25 -11.68 -5.77 -35.90
N CYS A 26 -10.61 -4.99 -36.01
CA CYS A 26 -10.28 -3.93 -35.07
C CYS A 26 -10.47 -2.57 -35.77
N ASP A 27 -11.58 -1.91 -35.49
CA ASP A 27 -11.88 -0.59 -36.04
C ASP A 27 -11.26 0.54 -35.20
N SER A 28 -11.15 1.75 -35.75
CA SER A 28 -10.58 2.93 -35.09
C SER A 28 -11.34 3.37 -33.82
N LYS A 29 -12.59 2.91 -33.65
CA LYS A 29 -13.43 3.16 -32.46
C LYS A 29 -13.45 1.98 -31.47
N CYS A 30 -12.45 1.10 -31.52
CA CYS A 30 -12.41 -0.08 -30.64
C CYS A 30 -12.13 0.31 -29.18
N VAL A 31 -13.13 0.17 -28.30
CA VAL A 31 -13.07 0.46 -26.85
C VAL A 31 -11.91 -0.26 -26.14
N LEU A 32 -11.47 -1.42 -26.65
CA LEU A 32 -10.39 -2.21 -26.05
C LEU A 32 -8.99 -1.85 -26.57
N ALA A 33 -8.87 -1.10 -27.68
CA ALA A 33 -7.59 -0.83 -28.30
C ALA A 33 -6.64 0.05 -27.46
N PRO A 34 -7.11 1.11 -26.74
CA PRO A 34 -6.23 1.89 -25.86
C PRO A 34 -5.65 1.11 -24.68
N TYR A 35 -6.36 0.10 -24.20
CA TYR A 35 -6.03 -0.60 -22.95
C TYR A 35 -5.40 -1.99 -23.13
N PHE A 36 -5.51 -2.58 -24.32
CA PHE A 36 -4.95 -3.89 -24.65
C PHE A 36 -4.13 -3.82 -25.94
N PRO A 37 -2.93 -3.21 -25.90
CA PRO A 37 -2.07 -3.08 -27.06
C PRO A 37 -1.62 -4.45 -27.59
N THR A 38 -1.17 -4.47 -28.84
CA THR A 38 -0.92 -5.67 -29.65
C THR A 38 0.06 -6.70 -29.06
N ASN A 39 0.95 -6.25 -28.17
CA ASN A 39 1.92 -7.04 -27.41
C ASN A 39 1.35 -7.74 -26.16
N GLU A 40 0.12 -7.41 -25.73
CA GLU A 40 -0.43 -7.85 -24.43
C GLU A 40 -1.56 -8.88 -24.57
N VAL A 41 -1.40 -9.82 -25.51
CA VAL A 41 -2.38 -10.87 -25.80
C VAL A 41 -2.69 -11.72 -24.57
N ASP A 42 -1.68 -12.07 -23.77
CA ASP A 42 -1.85 -12.92 -22.59
C ASP A 42 -2.64 -12.23 -21.47
N LYS A 43 -2.45 -10.91 -21.29
CA LYS A 43 -3.25 -10.12 -20.34
C LYS A 43 -4.73 -10.15 -20.73
N PHE A 44 -5.03 -9.92 -22.01
CA PHE A 44 -6.41 -10.00 -22.48
C PHE A 44 -6.97 -11.44 -22.40
N ALA A 45 -6.17 -12.46 -22.68
CA ALA A 45 -6.57 -13.86 -22.56
C ALA A 45 -6.99 -14.22 -21.14
N GLY A 46 -6.24 -13.75 -20.14
CA GLY A 46 -6.59 -13.96 -18.73
C GLY A 46 -7.88 -13.24 -18.33
N VAL A 47 -7.97 -11.95 -18.65
CA VAL A 47 -9.17 -11.11 -18.39
C VAL A 47 -10.40 -11.68 -19.10
N HIS A 48 -10.25 -12.14 -20.34
CA HIS A 48 -11.31 -12.80 -21.09
C HIS A 48 -11.78 -14.12 -20.45
N ARG A 49 -10.85 -14.93 -19.93
CA ARG A 49 -11.18 -16.21 -19.29
C ARG A 49 -11.93 -16.03 -17.96
N VAL A 50 -11.68 -14.95 -17.23
CA VAL A 50 -12.29 -14.72 -15.90
C VAL A 50 -13.57 -13.90 -16.00
N PHE A 51 -13.59 -12.82 -16.79
CA PHE A 51 -14.72 -11.90 -16.89
C PHE A 51 -15.55 -12.05 -18.17
N GLY A 52 -14.94 -12.48 -19.28
CA GLY A 52 -15.56 -12.52 -20.62
C GLY A 52 -15.56 -11.17 -21.34
N ALA A 53 -15.34 -11.17 -22.66
CA ALA A 53 -15.14 -9.94 -23.46
C ALA A 53 -16.26 -8.89 -23.27
N SER A 54 -17.52 -9.34 -23.25
CA SER A 54 -18.68 -8.45 -23.14
C SER A 54 -18.76 -7.74 -21.78
N ASN A 55 -18.38 -8.41 -20.69
CA ASN A 55 -18.40 -7.81 -19.36
C ASN A 55 -17.24 -6.83 -19.18
N VAL A 56 -16.06 -7.14 -19.74
CA VAL A 56 -14.91 -6.22 -19.77
C VAL A 56 -15.26 -4.92 -20.47
N ILE A 57 -15.89 -4.99 -21.66
CA ILE A 57 -16.35 -3.79 -22.39
C ILE A 57 -17.36 -2.99 -21.55
N LYS A 58 -18.35 -3.66 -20.93
CA LYS A 58 -19.33 -3.00 -20.04
C LYS A 58 -18.65 -2.32 -18.85
N MET A 59 -17.73 -2.99 -18.16
CA MET A 59 -17.02 -2.45 -16.99
C MET A 59 -16.19 -1.21 -17.36
N ILE A 60 -15.46 -1.25 -18.48
CA ILE A 60 -14.73 -0.07 -18.99
C ILE A 60 -15.69 1.09 -19.29
N GLN A 61 -16.85 0.82 -19.89
CA GLN A 61 -17.84 1.84 -20.23
C GLN A 61 -18.57 2.44 -19.02
N MET A 62 -18.77 1.66 -17.95
CA MET A 62 -19.36 2.14 -16.68
C MET A 62 -18.40 3.02 -15.85
N VAL A 63 -17.09 2.97 -16.13
CA VAL A 63 -16.07 3.76 -15.44
C VAL A 63 -15.82 5.08 -16.17
N GLU A 64 -15.64 6.15 -15.38
CA GLU A 64 -15.20 7.48 -15.81
C GLU A 64 -13.91 7.38 -16.64
N GLU A 65 -13.81 8.13 -17.74
CA GLU A 65 -12.73 7.98 -18.73
C GLU A 65 -11.33 8.09 -18.12
N THR A 66 -11.16 9.01 -17.17
CA THR A 66 -9.92 9.24 -16.38
C THR A 66 -9.44 8.01 -15.60
N LYS A 67 -10.35 7.11 -15.21
CA LYS A 67 -10.08 5.95 -14.34
C LYS A 67 -10.13 4.61 -15.10
N ARG A 68 -10.44 4.63 -16.40
CA ARG A 68 -10.56 3.39 -17.20
C ARG A 68 -9.26 2.60 -17.28
N GLU A 69 -8.12 3.27 -17.35
CA GLU A 69 -6.82 2.60 -17.39
C GLU A 69 -6.57 1.80 -16.10
N ASP A 70 -6.82 2.41 -14.94
CA ASP A 70 -6.64 1.76 -13.64
C ASP A 70 -7.69 0.67 -13.38
N ALA A 71 -8.92 0.86 -13.85
CA ALA A 71 -9.93 -0.20 -13.85
C ALA A 71 -9.49 -1.41 -14.70
N VAL A 72 -8.83 -1.19 -15.84
CA VAL A 72 -8.26 -2.30 -16.64
C VAL A 72 -7.07 -2.95 -15.94
N LYS A 73 -6.17 -2.18 -15.30
CA LYS A 73 -5.09 -2.73 -14.47
C LYS A 73 -5.65 -3.62 -13.35
N ALA A 74 -6.71 -3.18 -12.67
CA ALA A 74 -7.41 -3.95 -11.63
C ALA A 74 -8.02 -5.25 -12.19
N MET A 75 -8.76 -5.19 -13.32
CA MET A 75 -9.29 -6.38 -13.99
C MET A 75 -8.19 -7.37 -14.40
N VAL A 76 -7.05 -6.89 -14.91
CA VAL A 76 -5.89 -7.74 -15.22
C VAL A 76 -5.34 -8.39 -13.95
N TYR A 77 -5.12 -7.63 -12.89
CA TYR A 77 -4.63 -8.15 -11.62
C TYR A 77 -5.55 -9.23 -11.04
N GLU A 78 -6.86 -8.97 -10.96
CA GLU A 78 -7.85 -9.91 -10.44
C GLU A 78 -7.94 -11.18 -11.30
N ALA A 79 -7.90 -11.04 -12.64
CA ALA A 79 -7.89 -12.18 -13.53
C ALA A 79 -6.63 -13.03 -13.32
N THR A 80 -5.44 -12.42 -13.28
CA THR A 80 -4.17 -13.11 -13.01
C THR A 80 -4.14 -13.74 -11.62
N ALA A 81 -4.76 -13.12 -10.61
CA ALA A 81 -4.91 -13.71 -9.29
C ALA A 81 -5.82 -14.96 -9.34
N ARG A 82 -6.99 -14.86 -9.98
CA ARG A 82 -7.95 -15.97 -10.09
C ARG A 82 -7.47 -17.14 -10.97
N LEU A 83 -6.54 -16.89 -11.89
CA LEU A 83 -5.89 -17.94 -12.68
C LEU A 83 -4.79 -18.68 -11.91
N ARG A 84 -4.13 -18.01 -10.95
CA ARG A 84 -3.14 -18.64 -10.05
C ARG A 84 -3.82 -19.39 -8.90
N ASP A 85 -4.88 -18.80 -8.35
CA ASP A 85 -5.71 -19.40 -7.30
C ASP A 85 -7.18 -19.39 -7.75
N PRO A 86 -7.70 -20.51 -8.30
CA PRO A 86 -9.10 -20.63 -8.71
C PRO A 86 -10.12 -20.53 -7.57
N VAL A 87 -9.70 -20.76 -6.33
CA VAL A 87 -10.57 -20.80 -5.14
C VAL A 87 -10.74 -19.39 -4.58
N TYR A 88 -9.63 -18.75 -4.16
CA TYR A 88 -9.66 -17.46 -3.47
C TYR A 88 -9.22 -16.27 -4.35
N GLY A 89 -8.43 -16.49 -5.40
CA GLY A 89 -7.93 -15.42 -6.27
C GLY A 89 -7.28 -14.26 -5.50
N SER A 90 -7.74 -13.04 -5.74
CA SER A 90 -7.26 -11.84 -5.02
C SER A 90 -7.66 -11.82 -3.54
N ALA A 91 -8.75 -12.48 -3.15
CA ALA A 91 -9.17 -12.54 -1.75
C ALA A 91 -8.18 -13.31 -0.86
N GLY A 92 -7.44 -14.27 -1.42
CA GLY A 92 -6.36 -14.97 -0.71
C GLY A 92 -5.21 -14.03 -0.33
N ALA A 93 -4.86 -13.09 -1.21
CA ALA A 93 -3.86 -12.06 -0.91
C ALA A 93 -4.37 -11.04 0.12
N ILE A 94 -5.64 -10.62 0.02
CA ILE A 94 -6.28 -9.73 1.01
C ILE A 94 -6.25 -10.38 2.40
N TYR A 95 -6.64 -11.65 2.51
CA TYR A 95 -6.63 -12.38 3.79
C TYR A 95 -5.22 -12.50 4.40
N GLN A 96 -4.20 -12.79 3.59
CA GLN A 96 -2.80 -12.85 4.05
C GLN A 96 -2.32 -11.49 4.59
N LEU A 97 -2.65 -10.40 3.90
CA LEU A 97 -2.31 -9.04 4.33
C LEU A 97 -3.06 -8.66 5.63
N GLN A 98 -4.34 -8.99 5.74
CA GLN A 98 -5.13 -8.76 6.96
C GLN A 98 -4.52 -9.50 8.17
N LYS A 99 -4.18 -10.79 8.01
CA LYS A 99 -3.51 -11.57 9.05
C LYS A 99 -2.16 -10.95 9.46
N MET A 100 -1.36 -10.49 8.50
CA MET A 100 -0.08 -9.83 8.78
C MET A 100 -0.27 -8.51 9.55
N ILE A 101 -1.30 -7.73 9.23
CA ILE A 101 -1.66 -6.51 9.96
C ILE A 101 -2.07 -6.83 11.41
N GLU A 102 -2.86 -7.89 11.62
CA GLU A 102 -3.25 -8.35 12.97
C GLU A 102 -2.05 -8.80 13.80
N GLU A 103 -1.15 -9.59 13.21
CA GLU A 103 0.07 -10.06 13.87
C GLU A 103 1.01 -8.91 14.25
N LEU A 104 1.25 -7.97 13.33
CA LEU A 104 2.08 -6.78 13.59
C LEU A 104 1.46 -5.88 14.68
N LYS A 105 0.13 -5.71 14.69
CA LYS A 105 -0.57 -4.98 15.77
C LYS A 105 -0.41 -5.65 17.13
N ALA A 106 -0.52 -6.99 17.20
CA ALA A 106 -0.31 -7.73 18.43
C ALA A 106 1.14 -7.61 18.95
N GLN A 107 2.13 -7.64 18.04
CA GLN A 107 3.54 -7.40 18.39
C GLN A 107 3.76 -5.97 18.94
N LEU A 108 3.17 -4.96 18.30
CA LEU A 108 3.27 -3.56 18.74
C LEU A 108 2.69 -3.35 20.15
N GLU A 109 1.49 -3.86 20.44
CA GLU A 109 0.90 -3.72 21.78
C GLU A 109 1.68 -4.53 22.84
N SER A 110 2.25 -5.68 22.49
CA SER A 110 3.15 -6.43 23.38
C SER A 110 4.42 -5.62 23.73
N ILE A 111 5.06 -5.00 22.74
CA ILE A 111 6.26 -4.17 22.95
C ILE A 111 5.92 -2.92 23.76
N LYS A 112 4.82 -2.23 23.44
CA LYS A 112 4.33 -1.05 24.14
C LYS A 112 4.03 -1.32 25.61
N THR A 113 3.40 -2.46 25.91
CA THR A 113 3.16 -2.92 27.29
C THR A 113 4.48 -3.09 28.04
N ARG A 114 5.44 -3.84 27.48
CA ARG A 114 6.78 -4.04 28.06
C ARG A 114 7.53 -2.73 28.29
N VAL A 115 7.42 -1.77 27.36
CA VAL A 115 8.03 -0.44 27.51
C VAL A 115 7.38 0.37 28.64
N SER A 116 6.06 0.24 28.86
CA SER A 116 5.40 0.85 30.02
C SER A 116 5.90 0.23 31.33
N GLU A 117 5.89 -1.10 31.43
CA GLU A 117 6.39 -1.82 32.61
C GLU A 117 7.83 -1.45 32.96
N GLN A 118 8.71 -1.32 31.95
CA GLN A 118 10.09 -0.87 32.15
C GLN A 118 10.18 0.59 32.63
N LYS A 119 9.31 1.49 32.15
CA LYS A 119 9.25 2.88 32.63
C LYS A 119 8.79 2.93 34.08
N ASP A 120 7.79 2.15 34.45
CA ASP A 120 7.24 2.08 35.81
C ASP A 120 8.27 1.48 36.79
N GLN A 121 9.02 0.45 36.37
CA GLN A 121 10.17 -0.07 37.09
C GLN A 121 11.24 1.02 37.31
N LEU A 122 11.64 1.76 36.26
CA LEU A 122 12.61 2.86 36.38
C LEU A 122 12.12 4.03 37.25
N LEU A 123 10.82 4.33 37.25
CA LEU A 123 10.18 5.28 38.16
C LEU A 123 10.29 4.81 39.61
N SER A 124 9.96 3.54 39.90
CA SER A 124 10.06 2.98 41.26
C SER A 124 11.50 2.97 41.80
N ILE A 125 12.48 2.58 40.99
CA ILE A 125 13.90 2.58 41.35
C ILE A 125 14.37 4.00 41.68
N ARG A 126 14.00 4.98 40.86
CA ARG A 126 14.31 6.40 41.09
C ARG A 126 13.71 6.90 42.41
N ASN A 127 12.45 6.62 42.68
CA ASN A 127 11.80 7.03 43.93
C ASN A 127 12.44 6.36 45.16
N ASN A 128 12.79 5.08 45.06
CA ASN A 128 13.49 4.37 46.13
C ASN A 128 14.89 4.96 46.41
N ASN A 129 15.63 5.38 45.38
CA ASN A 129 16.93 6.04 45.54
C ASN A 129 16.82 7.43 46.20
N VAL A 130 15.75 8.18 45.90
CA VAL A 130 15.46 9.46 46.59
C VAL A 130 15.20 9.21 48.07
N ASN A 131 14.38 8.21 48.41
CA ASN A 131 14.07 7.87 49.79
C ASN A 131 15.29 7.33 50.56
N ALA A 132 16.17 6.57 49.91
CA ALA A 132 17.41 6.04 50.51
C ALA A 132 18.47 7.11 50.80
N CYS A 133 18.37 8.30 50.20
CA CYS A 133 19.25 9.43 50.47
C CYS A 133 18.80 10.28 51.69
N GLY A 134 17.66 9.94 52.31
CA GLY A 134 17.02 10.70 53.40
C GLY A 134 17.70 10.65 54.78
N HIS A 135 19.03 10.49 54.87
CA HIS A 135 19.75 10.58 56.15
C HIS A 135 21.14 11.22 56.05
N LEU A 136 21.22 12.36 55.37
CA LEU A 136 22.30 13.33 55.51
C LEU A 136 21.74 14.75 55.69
N ASP A 137 20.91 14.91 56.73
CA ASP A 137 20.65 16.24 57.30
C ASP A 137 21.95 16.79 57.89
N GLN A 138 22.60 17.68 57.13
CA GLN A 138 23.10 18.99 57.59
C GLN A 138 24.20 19.53 56.66
N TYR A 139 23.83 20.13 55.51
CA TYR A 139 24.66 21.18 54.88
C TYR A 139 23.79 22.18 54.10
N PRO A 140 23.75 23.47 54.51
CA PRO A 140 22.93 24.48 53.86
C PRO A 140 23.67 25.13 52.67
N PHE A 141 23.40 24.65 51.45
CA PHE A 141 23.75 25.38 50.23
C PHE A 141 22.56 25.41 49.26
N PRO A 142 22.15 26.59 48.74
CA PRO A 142 21.02 26.70 47.84
C PRO A 142 21.43 26.28 46.43
N VAL A 143 20.97 25.11 46.00
CA VAL A 143 20.90 24.79 44.57
C VAL A 143 19.65 25.43 43.98
N ASN A 144 19.83 26.51 43.21
CA ASN A 144 18.75 27.08 42.42
C ASN A 144 18.25 26.03 41.41
N VAL A 145 16.97 25.72 41.48
CA VAL A 145 16.24 25.00 40.43
C VAL A 145 15.13 25.94 39.98
N ASP A 146 15.31 26.59 38.84
CA ASP A 146 14.33 27.56 38.33
C ASP A 146 13.02 26.86 37.95
N PRO A 147 11.85 27.37 38.39
CA PRO A 147 10.56 26.78 38.06
C PRO A 147 9.99 27.40 36.77
N ILE A 148 10.21 26.75 35.62
CA ILE A 148 9.50 27.09 34.37
C ILE A 148 9.09 25.83 33.59
N PHE A 149 7.93 25.27 33.93
CA PHE A 149 6.79 25.31 33.00
C PHE A 149 5.50 25.00 33.77
N ASP A 150 4.56 25.96 33.76
CA ASP A 150 3.29 25.82 34.46
C ASP A 150 2.22 25.13 33.58
N HIS A 151 1.07 24.86 34.20
CA HIS A 151 0.03 23.93 33.78
C HIS A 151 -0.71 24.17 32.44
N ASP A 152 -1.34 23.07 32.01
CA ASP A 152 -2.60 22.97 31.25
C ASP A 152 -2.67 23.46 29.79
N HIS A 153 -2.71 22.48 28.89
CA HIS A 153 -3.86 22.36 27.99
C HIS A 153 -4.26 20.88 27.79
N LEU A 154 -5.57 20.60 27.88
CA LEU A 154 -6.15 19.26 27.90
C LEU A 154 -6.05 18.46 26.58
N MET A 155 -6.20 17.14 26.77
CA MET A 155 -6.29 16.03 25.80
C MET A 155 -7.32 16.18 24.64
N VAL A 156 -7.25 15.22 23.69
CA VAL A 156 -8.23 14.86 22.62
C VAL A 156 -8.10 15.72 21.35
N SER A 157 -7.90 15.20 20.11
CA SER A 157 -7.73 13.84 19.52
C SER A 157 -6.82 13.96 18.25
N ASP A 158 -6.51 12.96 17.42
CA ASP A 158 -6.90 11.54 17.28
C ASP A 158 -5.75 10.70 16.66
N PRO A 159 -5.70 9.35 16.75
CA PRO A 159 -4.61 8.52 16.18
C PRO A 159 -4.68 8.20 14.68
N PHE A 160 -5.66 8.70 13.92
CA PHE A 160 -5.87 8.37 12.50
C PHE A 160 -5.68 9.56 11.54
N ASP A 161 -4.43 9.99 11.35
CA ASP A 161 -4.03 10.71 10.14
C ASP A 161 -2.60 10.32 9.72
N PHE A 162 -2.49 9.59 8.61
CA PHE A 162 -1.22 9.33 7.93
C PHE A 162 -1.11 10.27 6.73
N PRO A 163 -0.18 11.24 6.73
CA PRO A 163 0.08 12.06 5.56
C PRO A 163 0.63 11.20 4.43
N VAL A 164 -0.18 10.99 3.40
CA VAL A 164 0.27 10.47 2.10
C VAL A 164 0.97 11.61 1.37
N GLU A 165 2.31 11.64 1.39
CA GLU A 165 3.11 12.29 0.34
C GLU A 165 4.40 11.52 0.03
N GLY A 166 4.78 11.59 -1.25
CA GLY A 166 5.72 10.72 -1.95
C GLY A 166 7.12 10.49 -1.35
N GLY A 167 7.51 9.23 -1.28
CA GLY A 167 8.89 8.77 -1.08
C GLY A 167 9.08 7.39 -1.73
N GLY A 168 9.95 7.31 -2.75
CA GLY A 168 10.09 6.10 -3.57
C GLY A 168 10.81 4.95 -2.86
N TRP A 169 10.12 3.84 -2.63
CA TRP A 169 10.73 2.61 -2.14
C TRP A 169 11.36 1.81 -3.28
N VAL A 170 12.66 1.99 -3.47
CA VAL A 170 13.46 1.12 -4.35
C VAL A 170 13.50 -0.27 -3.71
N PHE A 171 12.84 -1.24 -4.35
CA PHE A 171 12.89 -2.64 -3.93
C PHE A 171 14.28 -3.25 -4.22
N SER A 172 15.19 -3.11 -3.25
CA SER A 172 16.42 -3.89 -3.22
C SER A 172 16.12 -5.32 -2.79
N ASN A 173 16.44 -6.24 -3.69
CA ASN A 173 16.18 -7.68 -3.60
C ASN A 173 16.75 -8.31 -2.32
N MET A 174 15.97 -9.13 -1.60
CA MET A 174 16.48 -10.04 -0.57
C MET A 174 16.10 -11.48 -0.90
N SER A 175 17.14 -12.27 -1.15
CA SER A 175 17.06 -13.66 -1.61
C SER A 175 16.40 -14.58 -0.59
N THR A 176 15.57 -15.50 -1.07
CA THR A 176 15.10 -16.67 -0.31
C THR A 176 16.25 -17.63 -0.01
N PRO A 177 16.41 -18.13 1.23
CA PRO A 177 17.12 -19.38 1.46
C PRO A 177 16.26 -20.54 0.94
N SER A 178 16.86 -21.43 0.15
CA SER A 178 16.25 -22.73 -0.17
C SER A 178 16.33 -23.67 1.04
N LEU A 179 15.44 -24.66 1.05
CA LEU A 179 15.48 -25.84 1.94
C LEU A 179 16.78 -26.65 1.74
#